data_AF-F1LG04-F1
#
_entry.id   AF-F1LG04-F1
#
_cell.length_a   1.000
_cell.length_b   1.000
_cell.length_c   1.000
_cell.angle_alpha   90.00
_cell.angle_beta   90.00
_cell.angle_gamma   90.00
#
_symmetry.space_group_name_H-M   'P 1'
#
loop_
_entity.id
_entity.type
_entity.pdbx_description
1 polymer ?
#
loop_
_entity_poly.entity_id
_entity_poly.type
_entity_poly.pdbx_seq_one_letter_code
_entity_poly.pdbx_strand_id
1 'polypeptide(L)'
;MPAPPLLKRDWQKDHVYLIQFPRAGCIPSLSPFALKLETWLRMAGIQYSNISNEFKKYSTKRQIPFIEVNGRQIADSNFCIDHLTESFHVDMDSQLSPSEKAQARAFHVLLEESIRW
;
A
#
# COMPACT_ATOMS: atom_id res chain seq x y z
N MET A 1 21.88 2.90 -9.70
CA MET A 1 22.16 2.76 -8.25
C MET A 1 21.57 1.44 -7.79
N PRO A 2 22.24 0.65 -6.95
CA PRO A 2 21.64 -0.55 -6.38
C PRO A 2 20.40 -0.15 -5.57
N ALA A 3 19.36 -0.99 -5.58
CA ALA A 3 18.19 -0.77 -4.74
C ALA A 3 18.65 -0.72 -3.27
N PRO A 4 18.15 0.23 -2.45
CA PRO A 4 18.36 0.23 -1.01
C PRO A 4 18.03 -1.15 -0.43
N PRO A 5 18.78 -1.59 0.59
CA PRO A 5 18.51 -2.85 1.24
C PRO A 5 17.10 -2.86 1.82
N LEU A 6 16.40 -3.99 1.68
CA LEU A 6 15.11 -4.23 2.32
C LEU A 6 15.23 -4.03 3.84
N LEU A 7 14.20 -3.47 4.44
CA LEU A 7 14.08 -3.34 5.89
C LEU A 7 13.92 -4.70 6.55
N LYS A 8 13.08 -5.57 5.96
CA LYS A 8 12.91 -6.95 6.40
C LYS A 8 13.83 -7.87 5.59
N ARG A 9 14.95 -8.28 6.20
CA ARG A 9 15.94 -9.16 5.55
C ARG A 9 15.54 -10.63 5.56
N ASP A 10 14.88 -11.05 6.63
CA ASP A 10 14.31 -12.39 6.85
C ASP A 10 12.84 -12.43 6.40
N TRP A 11 12.60 -12.05 5.15
CA TRP A 11 11.23 -12.03 4.60
C TRP A 11 10.74 -13.45 4.27
N GLN A 12 9.44 -13.65 4.45
CA GLN A 12 8.75 -14.89 4.07
C GLN A 12 8.13 -14.74 2.69
N LYS A 13 8.14 -15.84 1.93
CA LYS A 13 7.52 -15.88 0.60
C LYS A 13 6.01 -15.60 0.73
N ASP A 14 5.50 -14.76 -0.16
CA ASP A 14 4.08 -14.37 -0.27
C ASP A 14 3.50 -13.71 0.99
N HIS A 15 4.38 -13.22 1.89
CA HIS A 15 3.99 -12.41 3.05
C HIS A 15 4.27 -10.94 2.76
N VAL A 16 3.26 -10.09 2.98
CA VAL A 16 3.40 -8.65 2.76
C VAL A 16 3.89 -7.96 4.03
N TYR A 17 5.02 -7.26 3.94
CA TYR A 17 5.47 -6.36 5.01
C TYR A 17 5.07 -4.94 4.64
N LEU A 18 4.07 -4.40 5.33
CA LEU A 18 3.61 -3.03 5.14
C LEU A 18 4.41 -2.09 6.04
N ILE A 19 5.17 -1.18 5.43
CA ILE A 19 5.94 -0.18 6.15
C ILE A 19 5.20 1.16 6.11
N GLN A 20 4.84 1.64 7.29
CA GLN A 20 4.10 2.90 7.45
C GLN A 20 4.42 3.61 8.77
N PHE A 21 3.75 4.74 9.02
CA PHE A 21 3.90 5.50 10.26
C PHE A 21 3.62 4.64 11.51
N PRO A 22 4.23 4.95 12.66
CA PRO A 22 3.89 4.28 13.91
C PRO A 22 2.40 4.45 14.21
N ARG A 23 1.81 3.43 14.84
CA ARG A 23 0.44 3.49 15.31
C ARG A 23 0.28 4.64 16.32
N ALA A 24 -0.81 5.39 16.18
CA ALA A 24 -1.25 6.35 17.18
C ALA A 24 -2.44 5.77 17.94
N GLY A 25 -2.68 6.23 19.17
CA GLY A 25 -3.67 5.60 20.06
C GLY A 25 -5.10 5.59 19.52
N CYS A 26 -5.54 6.66 18.83
CA CYS A 26 -6.91 6.81 18.35
C CYS A 26 -7.08 6.62 16.84
N ILE A 27 -6.00 6.50 16.07
CA ILE A 27 -6.05 6.36 14.61
C ILE A 27 -5.07 5.31 14.11
N PRO A 28 -5.46 4.51 13.11
CA PRO A 28 -4.60 3.46 12.55
C PRO A 28 -3.35 4.02 11.87
N SER A 29 -3.44 5.15 11.17
CA SER A 29 -2.30 5.78 10.49
C SER A 29 -2.49 7.28 10.35
N LEU A 30 -1.38 8.03 10.42
CA LEU A 30 -1.35 9.48 10.19
C LEU A 30 -1.43 9.86 8.71
N SER A 31 -1.16 8.92 7.80
CA SER A 31 -1.19 9.16 6.36
C SER A 31 -2.44 8.56 5.72
N PRO A 32 -3.18 9.33 4.92
CA PRO A 32 -4.35 8.81 4.20
C PRO A 32 -3.96 7.69 3.22
N PHE A 33 -2.78 7.79 2.58
CA PHE A 33 -2.27 6.75 1.68
C PHE A 33 -1.94 5.44 2.41
N ALA A 34 -1.41 5.55 3.63
CA ALA A 34 -1.11 4.40 4.47
C ALA A 34 -2.38 3.74 5.00
N LEU A 35 -3.37 4.56 5.40
CA LEU A 35 -4.70 4.08 5.75
C LEU A 35 -5.38 3.37 4.57
N LYS A 36 -5.32 3.95 3.36
CA LYS A 36 -5.86 3.37 2.12
C LYS A 36 -5.28 1.98 1.87
N LEU A 37 -3.95 1.88 1.80
CA LEU A 37 -3.26 0.62 1.49
C LEU A 37 -3.54 -0.47 2.53
N GLU A 38 -3.53 -0.12 3.82
CA GLU A 38 -3.83 -1.09 4.87
C GLU A 38 -5.29 -1.55 4.86
N THR A 39 -6.20 -0.65 4.52
CA THR A 39 -7.63 -1.00 4.40
C THR A 39 -7.84 -1.94 3.23
N TRP A 40 -7.20 -1.64 2.09
CA TRP A 40 -7.19 -2.51 0.91
C TRP A 40 -6.65 -3.91 1.23
N LEU A 41 -5.50 -4.01 1.91
CA LEU A 41 -4.92 -5.30 2.32
C LEU A 41 -5.88 -6.14 3.17
N ARG A 42 -6.57 -5.50 4.12
CA ARG A 42 -7.58 -6.15 4.96
C ARG A 42 -8.78 -6.63 4.16
N MET A 43 -9.27 -5.82 3.23
CA MET A 43 -10.39 -6.18 2.36
C MET A 43 -10.04 -7.31 1.38
N ALA A 44 -8.80 -7.31 0.87
CA ALA A 44 -8.27 -8.35 -0.01
C ALA A 44 -8.01 -9.69 0.69
N GLY A 45 -8.08 -9.75 2.02
CA GLY A 45 -7.77 -10.96 2.80
C GLY A 45 -6.28 -11.35 2.75
N ILE A 46 -5.40 -10.44 2.33
CA ILE A 46 -3.96 -10.70 2.23
C ILE A 46 -3.34 -10.60 3.63
N GLN A 47 -2.57 -11.62 4.01
CA GLN A 47 -1.84 -11.60 5.29
C GLN A 47 -0.68 -10.61 5.20
N TYR A 48 -0.59 -9.72 6.19
CA TYR A 48 0.45 -8.71 6.23
C TYR A 48 0.96 -8.44 7.66
N SER A 49 2.22 -8.03 7.74
CA SER A 49 2.81 -7.49 8.97
C SER A 49 2.97 -5.98 8.87
N ASN A 50 2.47 -5.27 9.87
CA ASN A 50 2.66 -3.83 9.98
C ASN A 50 4.01 -3.53 10.64
N ILE A 51 4.91 -2.88 9.91
CA ILE A 51 6.22 -2.47 10.40
C ILE A 51 6.23 -0.95 10.54
N SER A 52 6.53 -0.49 11.75
CA SER A 52 6.72 0.93 12.00
C SER A 52 7.98 1.44 11.29
N ASN A 53 7.84 2.56 10.60
CA ASN A 53 8.96 3.26 9.98
C ASN A 53 9.77 4.12 10.98
N GLU A 54 9.33 4.20 12.25
CA GLU A 54 9.94 5.01 13.33
C GLU A 54 10.16 6.49 12.95
N PHE A 55 9.36 7.03 12.01
CA PHE A 55 9.56 8.34 11.39
C PHE A 55 10.93 8.56 10.72
N LYS A 56 11.70 7.50 10.47
CA LYS A 56 13.07 7.57 9.94
C LYS A 56 13.26 6.78 8.65
N LYS A 57 12.42 5.76 8.43
CA LYS A 57 12.53 4.83 7.30
C LYS A 57 11.60 5.25 6.17
N TYR A 58 12.14 5.29 4.96
CA TYR A 58 11.42 5.66 3.74
C TYR A 58 11.73 4.67 2.63
N SER A 59 10.86 4.62 1.61
CA SER A 59 11.14 3.84 0.43
C SER A 59 12.34 4.39 -0.36
N THR A 60 12.78 3.62 -1.36
CA THR A 60 13.67 4.03 -2.46
C THR A 60 13.34 5.40 -3.03
N LYS A 61 12.05 5.72 -3.15
CA LYS A 61 11.52 6.98 -3.67
C LYS A 61 11.26 8.04 -2.60
N ARG A 62 11.69 7.80 -1.36
CA ARG A 62 11.41 8.65 -0.19
C ARG A 62 9.91 8.84 0.11
N GLN A 63 9.10 7.84 -0.23
CA GLN A 63 7.64 7.85 -0.02
C GLN A 63 7.23 6.88 1.10
N ILE A 64 6.09 7.19 1.74
CA ILE A 64 5.39 6.37 2.73
C ILE A 64 3.89 6.44 2.40
N PRO A 65 3.14 5.32 2.40
CA PRO A 65 3.56 3.97 2.72
C PRO A 65 4.37 3.30 1.59
N PHE A 66 4.96 2.15 1.89
CA PHE A 66 5.50 1.22 0.91
C PHE A 66 5.42 -0.21 1.45
N ILE A 67 5.55 -1.19 0.56
CA ILE A 67 5.57 -2.61 0.93
C ILE A 67 6.90 -3.26 0.59
N GLU A 68 7.22 -4.30 1.33
CA GLU A 68 8.23 -5.28 0.97
C GLU A 68 7.56 -6.64 0.83
N VAL A 69 7.69 -7.28 -0.33
CA VAL A 69 7.10 -8.57 -0.65
C VAL A 69 8.01 -9.31 -1.61
N ASN A 70 8.23 -10.62 -1.39
CA ASN A 70 9.04 -11.47 -2.27
C ASN A 70 10.42 -10.90 -2.62
N GLY A 71 11.08 -10.28 -1.63
CA GLY A 71 12.41 -9.69 -1.79
C GLY A 71 12.44 -8.39 -2.60
N ARG A 72 11.29 -7.76 -2.87
CA ARG A 72 11.19 -6.49 -3.60
C ARG A 72 10.51 -5.43 -2.76
N GLN A 73 10.97 -4.19 -2.93
CA GLN A 73 10.34 -3.03 -2.34
C GLN A 73 9.50 -2.30 -3.38
N ILE A 74 8.25 -2.02 -3.05
CA ILE A 74 7.33 -1.27 -3.92
C ILE A 74 6.85 -0.06 -3.14
N ALA A 75 7.16 1.11 -3.68
CA ALA A 75 6.74 2.39 -3.13
C ALA A 75 5.43 2.85 -3.76
N ASP A 76 4.74 3.76 -3.08
CA ASP A 76 3.47 4.37 -3.48
C ASP A 76 2.27 3.44 -3.35
N SER A 77 1.22 3.93 -2.69
CA SER A 77 0.05 3.10 -2.35
C SER A 77 -0.72 2.57 -3.56
N ASN A 78 -0.77 3.30 -4.69
CA ASN A 78 -1.43 2.83 -5.91
C ASN A 78 -0.64 1.70 -6.55
N PHE A 79 0.66 1.89 -6.73
CA PHE A 79 1.54 0.87 -7.27
C PHE A 79 1.63 -0.37 -6.37
N CYS A 80 1.53 -0.19 -5.04
CA CYS A 80 1.42 -1.32 -4.11
C CYS A 80 0.15 -2.14 -4.39
N ILE A 81 -1.00 -1.47 -4.53
CA ILE A 81 -2.29 -2.12 -4.81
C ILE A 81 -2.25 -2.84 -6.16
N ASP A 82 -1.76 -2.19 -7.21
CA ASP A 82 -1.66 -2.78 -8.56
C ASP A 82 -0.79 -4.04 -8.53
N HIS A 83 0.40 -3.95 -7.92
CA HIS A 83 1.32 -5.08 -7.84
C HIS A 83 0.73 -6.26 -7.04
N LEU A 84 0.04 -5.98 -5.94
CA LEU A 84 -0.58 -7.02 -5.11
C LEU A 84 -1.80 -7.62 -5.80
N THR A 85 -2.57 -6.83 -6.53
CA THR A 85 -3.68 -7.29 -7.37
C THR A 85 -3.19 -8.32 -8.39
N GLU A 86 -2.09 -8.00 -9.10
CA GLU A 86 -1.47 -8.92 -10.06
C GLU A 86 -0.84 -10.15 -9.37
N SER A 87 -0.13 -9.96 -8.27
CA SER A 87 0.63 -11.05 -7.62
C SER A 87 -0.27 -12.05 -6.88
N PHE A 88 -1.32 -11.56 -6.22
CA PHE A 88 -2.25 -12.37 -5.42
C PHE A 88 -3.56 -12.68 -6.15
N HIS A 89 -3.72 -12.22 -7.39
CA HIS A 89 -4.90 -12.44 -8.24
C HIS A 89 -6.20 -11.99 -7.57
N VAL A 90 -6.18 -10.81 -6.95
CA VAL A 90 -7.33 -10.23 -6.22
C VAL A 90 -8.00 -9.16 -7.08
N ASP A 91 -9.22 -9.42 -7.56
CA ASP A 91 -10.06 -8.42 -8.25
C ASP A 91 -11.27 -8.02 -7.40
N MET A 92 -11.14 -6.94 -6.64
CA MET A 92 -12.23 -6.40 -5.82
C MET A 92 -13.33 -5.72 -6.63
N ASP A 93 -13.02 -5.29 -7.85
CA ASP A 93 -13.94 -4.56 -8.72
C ASP A 93 -14.58 -5.47 -9.77
N SER A 94 -14.47 -6.80 -9.59
CA SER A 94 -14.96 -7.82 -10.51
C SER A 94 -16.48 -7.72 -10.77
N GLN A 95 -17.24 -7.19 -9.82
CA GLN A 95 -18.69 -7.02 -9.93
C GLN A 95 -19.12 -5.68 -10.57
N LEU A 96 -18.19 -4.75 -10.77
CA LEU A 96 -18.51 -3.41 -11.29
C LEU A 96 -18.65 -3.41 -12.81
N SER A 97 -19.66 -2.71 -13.30
CA SER A 97 -19.81 -2.39 -14.72
C SER A 97 -18.72 -1.43 -15.21
N PRO A 98 -18.51 -1.32 -16.54
CA PRO A 98 -17.54 -0.37 -17.09
C PRO A 98 -17.79 1.09 -16.67
N SER A 99 -19.06 1.49 -16.51
CA SER A 99 -19.41 2.83 -16.06
C SER A 99 -19.04 3.04 -14.59
N GLU A 100 -19.32 2.07 -13.72
CA GLU A 100 -18.97 2.14 -12.30
C GLU A 100 -17.45 2.15 -12.10
N LYS A 101 -16.70 1.37 -12.88
CA LYS A 101 -15.22 1.43 -12.88
C LYS A 101 -14.70 2.81 -13.28
N ALA A 102 -15.31 3.44 -14.28
CA ALA A 102 -14.94 4.80 -14.68
C ALA A 102 -15.25 5.83 -13.58
N GLN A 103 -16.40 5.71 -12.92
CA GLN A 103 -16.78 6.56 -11.78
C GLN A 103 -15.83 6.37 -10.59
N ALA A 104 -15.52 5.13 -10.22
CA ALA A 104 -14.58 4.81 -9.14
C ALA A 104 -13.20 5.42 -9.41
N ARG A 105 -12.70 5.31 -10.64
CA ARG A 105 -11.44 5.95 -11.06
C ARG A 105 -11.51 7.47 -10.93
N ALA A 106 -12.62 8.10 -11.34
CA ALA A 106 -12.80 9.54 -11.22
C ALA A 106 -12.77 10.00 -9.75
N PHE A 107 -13.49 9.30 -8.86
CA PHE A 107 -13.45 9.59 -7.42
C PHE A 107 -12.06 9.40 -6.82
N HIS A 108 -11.36 8.34 -7.21
CA HIS A 108 -10.01 8.06 -6.74
C HIS A 108 -9.06 9.22 -7.08
N VAL A 109 -9.03 9.67 -8.34
CA VAL A 109 -8.19 10.81 -8.76
C VAL A 109 -8.61 12.11 -8.08
N LEU A 110 -9.92 12.37 -7.96
CA LEU A 110 -10.44 13.56 -7.30
C LEU A 110 -9.97 13.66 -5.84
N LEU A 111 -10.08 12.55 -5.09
CA LEU A 111 -9.70 12.51 -3.68
C LEU A 111 -8.19 12.66 -3.46
N GLU A 112 -7.37 12.07 -4.32
CA GLU A 112 -5.91 12.07 -4.13
C GLU A 112 -5.21 13.32 -4.67
N GLU A 113 -5.70 13.88 -5.78
CA GLU A 113 -5.02 14.96 -6.49
C GLU A 113 -5.70 16.32 -6.33
N SER A 114 -7.03 16.37 -6.18
CA SER A 114 -7.77 17.64 -6.22
C SER A 114 -8.27 18.11 -4.86
N ILE A 115 -8.80 17.22 -4.03
CA ILE A 115 -9.35 17.56 -2.71
C ILE A 115 -8.26 17.60 -1.64
N ARG A 116 -7.17 16.87 -1.86
CA ARG A 116 -6.04 16.81 -0.93
C ARG A 116 -5.35 18.17 -0.85
N TRP A 117 -5.29 18.72 0.37
CA TRP A 117 -4.49 19.88 0.75
C TRP A 117 -2.97 19.62 0.78
#